data_AF-A0A9Q1M5N7-F1
#
_entry.id   AF-A0A9Q1M5N7-F1
#
_cell.length_a   1.000
_cell.length_b   1.000
_cell.length_c   1.000
_cell.angle_alpha   90.00
_cell.angle_beta   90.00
_cell.angle_gamma   90.00
#
_symmetry.space_group_name_H-M   'P 1'
#
loop_
_entity.id
_entity.type
_entity.pdbx_description
1 polymer ?
#
loop_
_entity_poly.entity_id
_entity_poly.type
_entity_poly.pdbx_seq_one_letter_code
_entity_poly.pdbx_strand_id
1 'polypeptide(L)'
;MDGSDLGRLADSMAEFVEAKTKISVGPIHRPPMISKKQMSIIVLAGLILSPFLVKRILSGGTLLHDKHVWMAGSIFVYFFSVSGAMHNIIRKMPMFMMDREDPSKLVFFYQGSGMQLGAEGFAVGFLYTILGLLLAFMTHVLVRLKSRTVQRVVMLFALFVSFWAVKKVIQLDNWKTGYGIHAYWPSSWN
;
A
#
# COMPACT_ATOMS: atom_id res chain seq x y z
N MET A 1 0.21 16.88 -11.94
CA MET A 1 -0.11 17.98 -11.00
C MET A 1 0.57 19.20 -11.56
N ASP A 2 -0.21 20.13 -12.09
CA ASP A 2 0.31 21.29 -12.80
C ASP A 2 0.95 22.26 -11.81
N GLY A 3 2.17 22.73 -12.13
CA GLY A 3 2.92 23.70 -11.32
C GLY A 3 2.22 25.05 -11.15
N SER A 4 1.13 25.30 -11.88
CA SER A 4 0.27 26.48 -11.76
C SER A 4 -0.54 26.50 -10.46
N ASP A 5 -0.86 25.34 -9.88
CA ASP A 5 -1.60 25.25 -8.61
C ASP A 5 -0.70 25.53 -7.39
N LEU A 6 0.60 25.22 -7.50
CA LEU A 6 1.60 25.57 -6.48
C LEU A 6 1.83 27.09 -6.40
N GLY A 7 1.68 27.82 -7.51
CA GLY A 7 1.80 29.28 -7.55
C GLY A 7 0.65 30.05 -6.89
N ARG A 8 -0.45 29.38 -6.50
CA ARG A 8 -1.61 30.01 -5.86
C ARG A 8 -1.70 29.77 -4.36
N LEU A 9 -0.75 29.03 -3.79
CA LEU A 9 -0.72 28.75 -2.36
C LEU A 9 -0.09 29.94 -1.61
N ALA A 10 -0.67 30.29 -0.46
CA ALA A 10 -0.16 31.36 0.38
C ALA A 10 1.32 31.17 0.77
N ASP A 11 1.77 29.91 0.86
CA ASP A 11 3.16 29.56 1.15
C ASP A 11 4.12 30.00 0.02
N SER A 12 3.76 29.81 -1.25
CA SER A 12 4.63 30.16 -2.38
C SER A 12 4.71 31.67 -2.61
N MET A 13 3.63 32.39 -2.30
CA MET A 13 3.63 33.86 -2.30
C MET A 13 4.44 34.43 -1.12
N ALA A 14 4.35 33.83 0.06
CA ALA A 14 5.17 34.22 1.21
C ALA A 14 6.67 33.99 0.92
N GLU A 15 7.01 32.83 0.34
CA GLU A 15 8.38 32.50 -0.07
C GLU A 15 8.91 33.45 -1.15
N PHE A 16 8.07 33.84 -2.13
CA PHE A 16 8.43 34.82 -3.15
C PHE A 16 8.71 36.22 -2.57
N VAL A 17 7.87 36.68 -1.63
CA VAL A 17 8.02 37.99 -0.98
C VAL A 17 9.26 38.01 -0.09
N GLU A 18 9.50 36.96 0.71
CA GLU A 18 10.69 36.83 1.55
C GLU A 18 11.98 36.80 0.70
N ALA A 19 11.96 36.09 -0.44
CA ALA A 19 13.09 36.06 -1.38
C ALA A 19 13.41 37.41 -2.03
N LYS A 20 12.40 38.24 -2.31
CA LYS A 20 12.58 39.56 -2.96
C LYS A 20 12.84 40.70 -1.98
N THR A 21 12.27 40.64 -0.79
CA THR A 21 12.30 41.75 0.17
C THR A 21 13.21 41.49 1.37
N LYS A 22 13.68 40.26 1.58
CA LYS A 22 14.45 39.81 2.76
C LYS A 22 13.75 40.10 4.10
N ILE A 23 12.44 40.33 4.08
CA ILE A 23 11.62 40.53 5.26
C ILE A 23 10.90 39.20 5.53
N SER A 24 11.04 38.68 6.73
CA SER A 24 10.40 37.42 7.11
C SER A 24 8.89 37.61 7.22
N VAL A 25 8.14 36.83 6.45
CA VAL A 25 6.68 36.84 6.48
C VAL A 25 6.24 35.99 7.69
N GLY A 26 5.45 36.58 8.58
CA GLY A 26 4.96 35.91 9.80
C GLY A 26 4.13 34.65 9.52
N PRO A 27 3.81 33.86 10.56
CA PRO A 27 3.20 32.54 10.40
C PRO A 27 1.83 32.61 9.71
N ILE A 28 1.71 31.86 8.61
CA ILE A 28 0.47 31.73 7.84
C ILE A 28 -0.55 30.94 8.66
N HIS A 29 -1.51 31.66 9.23
CA HIS A 29 -2.61 31.07 9.99
C HIS A 29 -3.61 30.44 9.03
N ARG A 30 -3.64 29.11 8.97
CA ARG A 30 -4.66 28.38 8.21
C ARG A 30 -5.93 28.27 9.07
N PRO A 31 -7.10 28.62 8.54
CA PRO A 31 -8.34 28.27 9.23
C PRO A 31 -8.41 26.73 9.33
N PRO A 32 -8.85 26.18 10.46
CA PRO A 32 -9.08 24.74 10.56
C PRO A 32 -10.06 24.34 9.43
N MET A 33 -9.76 23.25 8.72
CA MET A 33 -10.59 22.74 7.61
C MET A 33 -12.06 22.52 8.01
N ILE A 34 -12.31 22.35 9.31
CA ILE A 34 -13.63 22.18 9.91
C ILE A 34 -13.85 23.33 10.90
N SER A 35 -14.94 24.08 10.69
CA SER A 35 -15.33 25.16 11.60
C SER A 35 -15.65 24.62 13.00
N LYS A 36 -15.36 25.38 14.05
CA LYS A 36 -15.68 24.99 15.44
C LYS A 36 -17.14 24.59 15.63
N LYS A 37 -18.07 25.24 14.90
CA LYS A 37 -19.50 24.91 14.90
C LYS A 37 -19.82 23.58 14.20
N GLN A 38 -19.11 23.26 13.12
CA GLN A 38 -19.25 21.97 12.43
C GLN A 38 -18.71 20.84 13.31
N MET A 39 -17.57 21.07 13.98
CA MET A 39 -17.02 20.11 14.95
C MET A 39 -18.01 19.82 16.08
N SER A 40 -18.64 20.86 16.65
CA SER A 40 -19.67 20.66 17.69
C SER A 40 -20.91 19.92 17.17
N ILE A 41 -21.33 20.17 15.93
CA ILE A 41 -22.45 19.45 15.30
C ILE A 41 -22.08 17.98 15.08
N ILE A 42 -20.86 17.68 14.62
CA ILE A 42 -20.38 16.30 14.42
C ILE A 42 -20.35 15.56 15.76
N VAL A 43 -19.82 16.19 16.81
CA VAL A 43 -19.77 15.60 18.17
C VAL A 43 -21.18 15.36 18.69
N LEU A 44 -22.09 16.32 18.54
CA LEU A 44 -23.48 16.21 18.99
C LEU A 44 -24.23 15.11 18.21
N ALA A 45 -24.08 15.07 16.88
CA ALA A 45 -24.64 14.03 16.04
C ALA A 45 -24.08 12.66 16.40
N GLY A 46 -22.77 12.56 16.66
CA GLY A 46 -22.12 11.34 17.13
C GLY A 46 -22.67 10.85 18.47
N LEU A 47 -22.87 11.75 19.43
CA LEU A 47 -23.49 11.45 20.73
C LEU A 47 -24.93 10.93 20.57
N ILE A 48 -25.73 11.58 19.72
CA ILE A 48 -27.13 11.18 19.45
C ILE A 48 -27.18 9.83 18.73
N LEU A 49 -26.29 9.59 17.76
CA LEU A 49 -26.21 8.32 17.03
C LEU A 49 -25.58 7.19 17.87
N SER A 50 -24.77 7.50 18.88
CA SER A 50 -24.06 6.50 19.68
C SER A 50 -24.97 5.43 20.30
N PRO A 51 -26.10 5.73 20.98
CA PRO A 51 -26.98 4.70 21.51
C PRO A 51 -27.62 3.83 20.41
N PHE A 52 -27.92 4.41 19.25
CA PHE A 52 -28.47 3.65 18.12
C PHE A 52 -27.43 2.72 17.49
N LEU A 53 -26.20 3.19 17.31
CA LEU A 53 -25.08 2.39 16.84
C LEU A 53 -24.75 1.28 17.82
N VAL A 54 -24.65 1.58 19.11
CA VAL A 54 -24.35 0.59 20.17
C VAL A 54 -25.44 -0.48 20.23
N LYS A 55 -26.72 -0.09 20.22
CA LYS A 55 -27.84 -1.04 20.18
C LYS A 55 -27.80 -1.91 18.91
N ARG A 56 -27.47 -1.32 17.76
CA ARG A 56 -27.35 -2.03 16.49
C ARG A 56 -26.18 -3.01 16.50
N ILE A 57 -25.03 -2.63 17.06
CA ILE A 57 -23.87 -3.51 17.25
C ILE A 57 -24.23 -4.66 18.18
N LEU A 58 -24.77 -4.40 19.36
CA LEU A 58 -25.17 -5.42 20.34
C LEU A 58 -26.21 -6.40 19.81
N SER A 59 -27.08 -5.96 18.89
CA SER A 59 -28.09 -6.83 18.25
C SER A 59 -27.50 -7.88 17.30
N GLY A 60 -26.19 -7.91 17.08
CA GLY A 60 -25.47 -8.99 16.38
C GLY A 60 -25.63 -9.01 14.86
N GLY A 61 -26.52 -8.21 14.28
CA GLY A 61 -26.77 -8.14 12.84
C GLY A 61 -25.84 -7.21 12.04
N THR A 62 -24.69 -6.83 12.59
CA THR A 62 -23.77 -5.88 11.95
C THR A 62 -22.54 -6.56 11.37
N LEU A 63 -21.96 -5.98 10.31
CA LEU A 63 -20.69 -6.39 9.69
C LEU A 63 -19.53 -6.58 10.69
N LEU A 64 -19.55 -5.88 11.84
CA LEU A 64 -18.54 -6.00 12.89
C LEU A 64 -18.55 -7.35 13.62
N HIS A 65 -19.62 -8.13 13.53
CA HIS A 65 -19.70 -9.46 14.15
C HIS A 65 -19.25 -10.58 13.20
N ASP A 66 -19.09 -10.29 11.92
CA ASP A 66 -18.67 -11.29 10.95
C ASP A 66 -17.15 -11.48 10.98
N LYS A 67 -16.72 -12.70 11.32
CA LYS A 67 -15.31 -13.11 11.31
C LYS A 67 -14.64 -12.91 9.94
N HIS A 68 -15.39 -13.00 8.84
CA HIS A 68 -14.86 -12.83 7.49
C HIS A 68 -14.48 -11.38 7.22
N VAL A 69 -15.20 -10.41 7.79
CA VAL A 69 -14.87 -8.98 7.70
C VAL A 69 -13.57 -8.68 8.43
N TRP A 70 -13.39 -9.22 9.63
CA TRP A 70 -12.14 -9.07 10.39
C TRP A 70 -10.95 -9.76 9.72
N MET A 71 -11.18 -10.94 9.14
CA MET A 71 -10.16 -11.64 8.36
C MET A 71 -9.74 -10.81 7.14
N ALA A 72 -10.70 -10.29 6.38
CA ALA A 72 -10.42 -9.43 5.22
C ALA A 72 -9.70 -8.13 5.64
N GLY A 73 -10.14 -7.50 6.73
CA GLY A 73 -9.49 -6.31 7.29
C GLY A 73 -8.04 -6.58 7.73
N SER A 74 -7.78 -7.75 8.33
CA SER A 74 -6.42 -8.13 8.74
C SER A 74 -5.50 -8.35 7.54
N ILE A 75 -5.99 -9.02 6.49
CA ILE A 75 -5.25 -9.21 5.23
C ILE A 75 -4.97 -7.87 4.56
N PHE A 76 -5.93 -6.95 4.60
CA PHE A 76 -5.76 -5.59 4.08
C PHE A 76 -4.65 -4.82 4.82
N VAL A 77 -4.64 -4.87 6.15
CA VAL A 77 -3.57 -4.25 6.97
C VAL A 77 -2.21 -4.88 6.67
N TYR A 78 -2.15 -6.21 6.52
CA TYR A 78 -0.94 -6.92 6.13
C TYR A 78 -0.41 -6.44 4.75
N PHE A 79 -1.29 -6.35 3.74
CA PHE A 79 -0.93 -5.85 2.42
C PHE A 79 -0.35 -4.43 2.46
N PHE A 80 -1.00 -3.52 3.19
CA PHE A 80 -0.51 -2.14 3.34
C PHE A 80 0.84 -2.07 4.05
N SER A 81 1.07 -2.95 5.01
CA SER A 81 2.33 -3.02 5.75
C SER A 81 3.47 -3.55 4.89
N VAL A 82 3.24 -4.62 4.13
CA VAL A 82 4.26 -5.28 3.29
C VAL A 82 4.57 -4.52 2.00
N SER A 83 3.60 -3.81 1.43
CA SER A 83 3.78 -3.03 0.20
C SER A 83 4.65 -1.77 0.36
N GLY A 84 5.12 -1.45 1.57
CA GLY A 84 5.91 -0.24 1.80
C GLY A 84 5.07 1.05 1.78
N ALA A 85 3.76 0.96 2.04
CA ALA A 85 2.90 2.15 2.09
C ALA A 85 3.40 3.20 3.10
N MET A 86 4.00 2.75 4.21
CA MET A 86 4.63 3.64 5.19
C MET A 86 5.82 4.42 4.59
N HIS A 87 6.65 3.77 3.78
CA HIS A 87 7.75 4.44 3.07
C HIS A 87 7.21 5.53 2.13
N ASN A 88 6.14 5.20 1.39
CA ASN A 88 5.50 6.13 0.46
C ASN A 88 4.91 7.36 1.19
N ILE A 89 4.24 7.15 2.32
CA ILE A 89 3.62 8.23 3.10
C ILE A 89 4.67 9.14 3.73
N ILE A 90 5.71 8.58 4.36
CA ILE A 90 6.73 9.37 5.07
C ILE A 90 7.56 10.21 4.09
N ARG A 91 7.97 9.61 2.96
CA ARG A 91 8.85 10.27 1.99
C ARG A 91 8.08 10.97 0.86
N LYS A 92 6.74 10.94 0.89
CA LYS A 92 5.86 11.48 -0.16
C LYS A 92 6.27 11.01 -1.56
N MET A 93 6.53 9.71 -1.68
CA MET A 93 7.02 9.12 -2.93
C MET A 93 5.93 9.17 -4.01
N PRO A 94 6.26 9.54 -5.25
CA PRO A 94 5.29 9.50 -6.34
C PRO A 94 4.92 8.05 -6.69
N MET A 95 3.68 7.84 -7.15
CA MET A 95 3.23 6.51 -7.58
C MET A 95 3.94 6.04 -8.85
N PHE A 96 4.27 7.00 -9.73
CA PHE A 96 4.96 6.81 -11.00
C PHE A 96 5.80 8.06 -11.27
N MET A 97 6.89 7.91 -12.02
CA MET A 97 7.67 9.04 -12.52
C MET A 97 7.59 9.09 -14.04
N MET A 98 7.71 10.27 -14.61
CA MET A 98 7.91 10.41 -16.05
C MET A 98 9.35 10.05 -16.39
N ASP A 99 9.54 9.33 -17.49
CA ASP A 99 10.88 9.00 -17.98
C ASP A 99 11.66 10.29 -18.25
N ARG A 100 12.94 10.30 -17.89
CA ARG A 100 13.79 11.50 -18.02
C ARG A 100 14.19 11.73 -19.46
N GLU A 101 14.20 10.68 -20.28
CA GLU A 101 14.51 10.72 -21.70
C GLU A 101 13.26 10.94 -22.56
N ASP A 102 12.11 10.36 -22.17
CA ASP A 102 10.84 10.47 -22.90
C ASP A 102 9.67 10.91 -21.97
N PRO A 103 9.27 12.20 -21.98
CA PRO A 103 8.21 12.73 -21.11
C PRO A 103 6.83 12.08 -21.30
N SER A 104 6.60 11.39 -22.41
CA SER A 104 5.36 10.68 -22.71
C SER A 104 5.26 9.30 -22.04
N LYS A 105 6.35 8.79 -21.46
CA LYS A 105 6.42 7.45 -20.90
C LYS A 105 6.39 7.48 -19.37
N LEU A 106 5.50 6.68 -18.80
CA LEU A 106 5.35 6.52 -17.36
C LEU A 106 6.18 5.34 -16.86
N VAL A 107 7.08 5.62 -15.93
CA VAL A 107 7.96 4.65 -15.28
C VAL A 107 7.40 4.31 -13.90
N PHE A 108 7.01 3.05 -13.72
CA PHE A 108 6.45 2.52 -12.47
C PHE A 108 7.48 1.84 -11.57
N PHE A 109 8.64 1.47 -12.13
CA PHE A 109 9.74 0.78 -11.44
C PHE A 109 11.01 1.60 -11.57
N TYR A 110 11.69 1.84 -10.45
CA TYR A 110 12.91 2.64 -10.43
C TYR A 110 14.14 1.76 -10.22
N GLN A 111 15.17 1.97 -11.06
CA GLN A 111 16.43 1.25 -10.96
C GLN A 111 17.33 1.94 -9.92
N GLY A 112 17.32 1.40 -8.69
CA GLY A 112 18.12 1.89 -7.58
C GLY A 112 17.66 1.30 -6.25
N SER A 113 18.60 1.01 -5.34
CA SER A 113 18.32 0.38 -4.05
C SER A 113 17.80 1.33 -2.97
N GLY A 114 18.01 2.64 -3.15
CA GLY A 114 17.65 3.68 -2.16
C GLY A 114 16.30 4.35 -2.38
N MET A 115 15.63 4.10 -3.51
CA MET A 115 14.37 4.74 -3.88
C MET A 115 13.36 3.69 -4.35
N GLN A 116 12.17 3.70 -3.76
CA GLN A 116 11.08 2.80 -4.12
C GLN A 116 9.86 3.62 -4.55
N LEU A 117 9.33 3.34 -5.74
CA LEU A 117 8.12 3.99 -6.22
C LEU A 117 6.87 3.39 -5.56
N GLY A 118 5.82 4.20 -5.46
CA GLY A 118 4.59 3.75 -4.82
C GLY A 118 3.94 2.57 -5.53
N ALA A 119 3.82 2.61 -6.87
CA ALA A 119 3.25 1.52 -7.65
C ALA A 119 4.09 0.24 -7.57
N GLU A 120 5.41 0.36 -7.53
CA GLU A 120 6.32 -0.75 -7.37
C GLU A 120 6.18 -1.45 -6.02
N GLY A 121 6.11 -0.68 -4.92
CA GLY A 121 5.84 -1.24 -3.60
C GLY A 121 4.50 -1.97 -3.53
N PHE A 122 3.44 -1.39 -4.09
CA PHE A 122 2.15 -2.06 -4.17
C PHE A 122 2.16 -3.31 -5.04
N ALA A 123 2.84 -3.30 -6.20
CA ALA A 123 2.93 -4.46 -7.08
C ALA A 123 3.67 -5.62 -6.41
N VAL A 124 4.79 -5.34 -5.74
CA VAL A 124 5.57 -6.36 -5.02
C VAL A 124 4.79 -6.86 -3.80
N GLY A 125 4.20 -5.97 -2.99
CA GLY A 125 3.36 -6.34 -1.87
C GLY A 125 2.14 -7.19 -2.26
N PHE A 126 1.58 -6.95 -3.46
CA PHE A 126 0.49 -7.73 -4.02
C PHE A 126 0.92 -9.16 -4.34
N LEU A 127 2.10 -9.35 -4.95
CA LEU A 127 2.67 -10.67 -5.22
C LEU A 127 2.86 -11.48 -3.93
N TYR A 128 3.40 -10.86 -2.87
CA TYR A 128 3.55 -11.50 -1.57
C TYR A 128 2.21 -11.89 -0.94
N THR A 129 1.20 -11.03 -1.08
CA THR A 129 -0.14 -11.29 -0.54
C THR A 129 -0.84 -12.42 -1.28
N ILE A 130 -0.75 -12.47 -2.62
CA ILE A 130 -1.28 -13.60 -3.41
C ILE A 130 -0.65 -14.91 -2.99
N LEU A 131 0.67 -14.96 -2.85
CA LEU A 131 1.39 -16.16 -2.40
C LEU A 131 0.88 -16.64 -1.04
N GLY A 132 0.74 -15.72 -0.08
CA GLY A 132 0.19 -16.05 1.25
C GLY A 132 -1.26 -16.55 1.20
N LEU A 133 -2.12 -15.89 0.42
CA LEU A 133 -3.51 -16.31 0.23
C LEU A 133 -3.63 -17.66 -0.44
N LEU A 134 -2.78 -17.93 -1.43
CA LEU A 134 -2.74 -19.19 -2.18
C LEU A 134 -2.29 -20.34 -1.27
N LEU A 135 -1.30 -20.12 -0.40
CA LEU A 135 -0.94 -21.07 0.64
C LEU A 135 -2.08 -21.32 1.64
N ALA A 136 -2.74 -20.27 2.13
CA ALA A 136 -3.90 -20.40 3.02
C ALA A 136 -5.07 -21.14 2.36
N PHE A 137 -5.30 -20.92 1.06
CA PHE A 137 -6.31 -21.63 0.29
C PHE A 137 -5.97 -23.12 0.17
N MET A 138 -4.71 -23.45 -0.10
CA MET A 138 -4.25 -24.84 -0.20
C MET A 138 -4.42 -25.60 1.13
N THR A 139 -4.19 -24.96 2.28
CA THR A 139 -4.27 -25.63 3.58
C THR A 139 -5.69 -25.72 4.12
N HIS A 140 -6.52 -24.67 3.95
CA HIS A 140 -7.84 -24.63 4.58
C HIS A 140 -9.01 -24.99 3.68
N VAL A 141 -8.95 -24.71 2.38
CA VAL A 141 -10.07 -24.89 1.45
C VAL A 141 -9.88 -26.14 0.62
N LEU A 142 -8.70 -26.30 0.03
CA LEU A 142 -8.40 -27.38 -0.91
C LEU A 142 -8.51 -28.77 -0.26
N VAL A 143 -8.20 -28.88 1.03
CA VAL A 143 -8.30 -30.12 1.82
C VAL A 143 -9.75 -30.63 1.97
N ARG A 144 -10.75 -29.75 1.82
CA ARG A 144 -12.18 -30.13 1.94
C ARG A 144 -12.75 -30.73 0.65
N LEU A 145 -12.02 -30.66 -0.47
CA LEU A 145 -12.48 -31.22 -1.73
C LEU A 145 -12.33 -32.75 -1.75
N LYS A 146 -13.41 -33.45 -2.08
CA LYS A 146 -13.41 -34.93 -2.16
C LYS A 146 -12.66 -35.47 -3.39
N SER A 147 -12.52 -34.68 -4.45
CA SER A 147 -11.88 -35.13 -5.70
C SER A 147 -10.36 -34.99 -5.64
N ARG A 148 -9.66 -36.14 -5.61
CA ARG A 148 -8.19 -36.21 -5.61
C ARG A 148 -7.56 -35.65 -6.88
N THR A 149 -8.21 -35.81 -8.03
CA THR A 149 -7.70 -35.29 -9.32
C THR A 149 -7.70 -33.77 -9.33
N VAL A 150 -8.82 -33.16 -8.93
CA VAL A 150 -8.93 -31.69 -8.83
C VAL A 150 -7.92 -31.14 -7.83
N GLN A 151 -7.78 -31.79 -6.67
CA GLN A 151 -6.79 -31.40 -5.67
C GLN A 151 -5.36 -31.39 -6.24
N ARG A 152 -4.95 -32.44 -6.95
CA ARG A 152 -3.60 -32.51 -7.56
C ARG A 152 -3.39 -31.44 -8.62
N VAL A 153 -4.36 -31.21 -9.50
CA VAL A 153 -4.26 -30.19 -10.56
C VAL A 153 -4.12 -28.80 -9.94
N VAL A 154 -4.94 -28.49 -8.94
CA VAL A 154 -4.87 -27.19 -8.25
C VAL A 154 -3.54 -27.03 -7.51
N MET A 155 -3.02 -28.08 -6.86
CA MET A 155 -1.69 -28.02 -6.22
C MET A 155 -0.55 -27.80 -7.23
N LEU A 156 -0.58 -28.46 -8.39
CA LEU A 156 0.42 -28.25 -9.43
C LEU A 156 0.36 -26.81 -9.98
N PHE A 157 -0.85 -26.30 -10.22
CA PHE A 157 -1.05 -24.92 -10.64
C PHE A 157 -0.54 -23.94 -9.58
N ALA A 158 -0.88 -24.16 -8.31
CA ALA A 158 -0.43 -23.37 -7.18
C ALA A 158 1.10 -23.35 -7.06
N LEU A 159 1.76 -24.50 -7.24
CA LEU A 159 3.22 -24.60 -7.24
C LEU A 159 3.84 -23.84 -8.41
N PHE A 160 3.26 -23.95 -9.60
CA PHE A 160 3.71 -23.20 -10.77
C PHE A 160 3.61 -21.69 -10.57
N VAL A 161 2.45 -21.20 -10.10
CA VAL A 161 2.23 -19.78 -9.80
C VAL A 161 3.21 -19.31 -8.72
N SER A 162 3.43 -20.12 -7.69
CA SER A 162 4.34 -19.77 -6.60
C SER A 162 5.78 -19.65 -7.08
N PHE A 163 6.25 -20.63 -7.86
CA PHE A 163 7.57 -20.61 -8.48
C PHE A 163 7.74 -19.39 -9.40
N TRP A 164 6.74 -19.11 -10.23
CA TRP A 164 6.75 -17.96 -11.13
C TRP A 164 6.81 -16.63 -10.37
N ALA A 165 6.01 -16.46 -9.33
CA ALA A 165 5.99 -15.25 -8.52
C ALA A 165 7.33 -15.01 -7.82
N VAL A 166 7.91 -16.04 -7.20
CA VAL A 166 9.23 -15.95 -6.56
C VAL A 166 10.32 -15.61 -7.59
N LYS A 167 10.30 -16.25 -8.76
CA LYS A 167 11.23 -15.92 -9.85
C LYS A 167 11.11 -14.45 -10.26
N LYS A 168 9.89 -13.91 -10.37
CA LYS A 168 9.67 -12.50 -10.73
C LYS A 168 10.19 -11.54 -9.68
N VAL A 169 9.97 -11.83 -8.40
CA VAL A 169 10.49 -11.02 -7.29
C VAL A 169 12.03 -11.01 -7.31
N ILE A 170 12.66 -12.18 -7.47
CA ILE A 170 14.12 -12.31 -7.56
C ILE A 170 14.66 -11.55 -8.77
N GLN A 171 14.03 -11.69 -9.94
CA GLN A 171 14.46 -10.97 -11.15
C GLN A 171 14.40 -9.46 -10.95
N LEU A 172 13.35 -8.97 -10.28
CA LEU A 172 13.18 -7.55 -9.99
C LEU A 172 14.24 -7.06 -9.00
N ASP A 173 14.53 -7.84 -7.96
CA ASP A 173 15.54 -7.51 -6.96
C ASP A 173 16.94 -7.44 -7.57
N ASN A 174 17.32 -8.46 -8.36
CA ASN A 174 18.61 -8.48 -9.07
C ASN A 174 18.75 -7.30 -10.03
N TRP A 175 17.67 -6.95 -10.75
CA TRP A 175 17.67 -5.81 -11.66
C TRP A 175 17.83 -4.47 -10.91
N LYS A 176 17.26 -4.35 -9.71
CA LYS A 176 17.35 -3.15 -8.87
C LYS A 176 18.69 -2.95 -8.18
N THR A 177 19.19 -4.02 -7.57
CA THR A 177 20.38 -3.97 -6.72
C THR A 177 21.66 -4.23 -7.51
N GLY A 178 21.55 -4.80 -8.71
CA GLY A 178 22.68 -5.33 -9.46
C GLY A 178 23.29 -6.58 -8.82
N TYR A 179 22.62 -7.14 -7.80
CA TYR A 179 23.10 -8.31 -7.09
C TYR A 179 22.87 -9.57 -7.92
N GLY A 180 23.95 -10.27 -8.26
CA GLY A 180 23.89 -11.59 -8.88
C GLY A 180 23.65 -12.65 -7.80
N ILE A 181 22.49 -13.31 -7.81
CA ILE A 181 22.30 -14.48 -6.96
C ILE A 181 23.15 -15.63 -7.51
N HIS A 182 24.23 -15.93 -6.80
CA HIS A 182 25.04 -17.10 -7.06
C HIS A 182 24.44 -18.30 -6.31
N ALA A 183 24.07 -19.33 -7.05
CA ALA A 183 23.71 -20.61 -6.45
C ALA A 183 25.00 -21.27 -5.91
N TYR A 184 25.22 -21.17 -4.61
CA TYR A 184 26.28 -21.92 -3.95
C TYR A 184 25.82 -23.36 -3.79
N TRP A 185 26.38 -24.25 -4.60
CA TRP A 185 26.22 -25.68 -4.39
C TRP A 185 27.17 -26.11 -3.25
N PRO A 186 26.69 -26.85 -2.24
CA PRO A 186 27.58 -27.35 -1.20
C PRO A 186 28.62 -28.27 -1.85
N SER A 187 29.90 -27.89 -1.76
CA SER A 187 31.01 -28.64 -2.37
C SER A 187 31.34 -29.94 -1.63
N SER A 188 30.93 -30.06 -0.37
CA SER A 188 30.96 -31.30 0.38
C SER A 188 29.93 -31.27 1.51
N TRP A 189 29.35 -32.41 1.79
CA TRP A 189 28.59 -32.66 3.00
C TRP A 189 29.52 -33.45 3.92
N ASN A 190 30.17 -32.76 4.85
CA ASN A 190 30.85 -33.41 5.98
C ASN A 190 29.84 -33.69 7.08
#